data_AF-V5HUZ7-F1
#
_entry.id   AF-V5HUZ7-F1
#
_cell.length_a   1.000
_cell.length_b   1.000
_cell.length_c   1.000
_cell.angle_alpha   90.00
_cell.angle_beta   90.00
_cell.angle_gamma   90.00
#
_symmetry.space_group_name_H-M   'P 1'
#
loop_
_entity.id
_entity.type
_entity.pdbx_description
1 polymer ?
#
loop_
_entity_poly.entity_id
_entity_poly.type
_entity_poly.pdbx_seq_one_letter_code
_entity_poly.pdbx_strand_id
1 'polypeptide(L)'
;IRGAENLAPNCEQKIKDLCKNTTLGELEEVSVTARQCQATCTYRPPGEDTVVVNGMRVRNRHYERVTLPDRMPCGFGAKCDKGTCICKFCNENINIKEPRST
;
A
#
# COMPACT_ATOMS: atom_id res chain seq x y z
N ILE A 1 10.51 -4.05 -0.68
CA ILE A 1 9.06 -3.79 -0.51
C ILE A 1 8.60 -4.60 0.69
N ARG A 2 7.76 -4.03 1.54
CA ARG A 2 7.26 -4.64 2.79
C ARG A 2 5.74 -4.61 2.78
N GLY A 3 5.09 -5.54 3.47
CA GLY A 3 3.62 -5.60 3.56
C GLY A 3 2.93 -6.11 2.28
N ALA A 4 3.70 -6.66 1.34
CA ALA A 4 3.22 -7.22 0.07
C ALA A 4 3.38 -8.75 0.01
N GLU A 5 3.74 -9.39 1.12
CA GLU A 5 4.12 -10.82 1.18
C GLU A 5 2.96 -11.77 0.80
N ASN A 6 1.72 -11.30 0.96
CA ASN A 6 0.51 -12.04 0.60
C ASN A 6 0.00 -11.71 -0.82
N LEU A 7 0.73 -10.91 -1.58
CA LEU A 7 0.39 -10.52 -2.94
C LEU A 7 1.22 -11.31 -3.95
N ALA A 8 0.67 -11.49 -5.15
CA ALA A 8 1.42 -12.12 -6.23
C ALA A 8 2.60 -11.21 -6.67
N PRO A 9 3.73 -11.78 -7.16
CA PRO A 9 4.92 -10.99 -7.51
C PRO A 9 4.67 -9.87 -8.52
N ASN A 10 3.73 -10.06 -9.46
CA ASN A 10 3.33 -9.03 -10.41
C ASN A 10 2.62 -7.83 -9.76
N CYS A 11 2.01 -8.03 -8.59
CA CYS A 11 1.44 -6.94 -7.81
C CYS A 11 2.55 -6.08 -7.20
N GLU A 12 3.62 -6.69 -6.66
CA GLU A 12 4.74 -5.94 -6.09
C GLU A 12 5.35 -4.96 -7.10
N GLN A 13 5.56 -5.42 -8.33
CA GLN A 13 6.13 -4.56 -9.37
C GLN A 13 5.22 -3.38 -9.68
N LYS A 14 3.91 -3.61 -9.81
CA LYS A 14 2.93 -2.52 -10.00
C LYS A 14 2.97 -1.50 -8.87
N ILE A 15 3.11 -1.94 -7.62
CA ILE A 15 3.19 -1.01 -6.48
C ILE A 15 4.50 -0.20 -6.53
N LYS A 16 5.63 -0.85 -6.84
CA LYS A 16 6.91 -0.15 -7.00
C LYS A 16 6.83 0.91 -8.11
N ASP A 17 6.12 0.61 -9.19
CA ASP A 17 5.92 1.54 -10.31
C ASP A 17 5.12 2.80 -9.89
N LEU A 18 4.21 2.69 -8.92
CA LEU A 18 3.52 3.86 -8.34
C LEU A 18 4.48 4.79 -7.58
N CYS A 19 5.55 4.23 -7.03
CA CYS A 19 6.56 4.97 -6.26
C CYS A 19 7.70 5.51 -7.14
N LYS A 20 7.62 5.42 -8.47
CA LYS A 20 8.64 5.98 -9.38
C LYS A 20 8.51 7.50 -9.43
N ASN A 21 9.13 8.17 -8.46
CA ASN A 21 9.24 9.61 -8.39
C ASN A 21 10.72 10.01 -8.36
N THR A 22 11.21 10.61 -9.44
CA THR A 22 12.64 11.00 -9.56
C THR A 22 12.96 12.32 -8.84
N THR A 23 11.94 13.07 -8.40
CA THR A 23 12.14 14.39 -7.79
C THR A 23 12.47 14.32 -6.29
N LEU A 24 12.09 13.23 -5.62
CA LEU A 24 12.27 13.05 -4.17
C LEU A 24 13.56 12.31 -3.78
N GLY A 25 14.36 11.91 -4.77
CA GLY A 25 15.60 11.16 -4.59
C GLY A 25 15.45 9.66 -4.88
N GLU A 26 16.36 8.86 -4.32
CA GLU A 26 16.37 7.41 -4.53
C GLU A 26 15.30 6.74 -3.67
N LEU A 27 14.52 5.82 -4.26
CA LEU A 27 13.53 5.03 -3.53
C LEU A 27 14.22 3.99 -2.65
N GLU A 28 14.11 4.13 -1.32
CA GLU A 28 14.74 3.24 -0.34
C GLU A 28 13.79 2.12 0.09
N GLU A 29 12.51 2.45 0.33
CA GLU A 29 11.53 1.49 0.81
C GLU A 29 10.14 1.77 0.23
N VAL A 30 9.39 0.69 -0.01
CA VAL A 30 7.95 0.74 -0.27
C VAL A 30 7.26 -0.10 0.79
N SER A 31 6.43 0.52 1.61
CA SER A 31 5.65 -0.12 2.67
C SER A 31 4.18 -0.16 2.28
N VAL A 32 3.63 -1.36 2.12
CA VAL A 32 2.28 -1.59 1.61
C VAL A 32 1.33 -1.82 2.78
N THR A 33 0.23 -1.08 2.80
CA THR A 33 -0.87 -1.24 3.74
C THR A 33 -2.11 -1.65 2.95
N ALA A 34 -2.11 -2.91 2.49
CA ALA A 34 -3.11 -3.41 1.54
C ALA A 34 -4.56 -3.19 2.01
N ARG A 35 -4.86 -3.40 3.31
CA ARG A 35 -6.19 -3.17 3.91
C ARG A 35 -6.65 -1.71 3.82
N GLN A 36 -5.73 -0.76 3.77
CA GLN A 36 -6.00 0.67 3.61
C GLN A 36 -5.94 1.11 2.14
N CYS A 37 -5.69 0.17 1.22
CA CYS A 37 -5.48 0.45 -0.20
C CYS A 37 -4.43 1.53 -0.45
N GLN A 38 -3.35 1.51 0.34
CA GLN A 38 -2.28 2.51 0.26
C GLN A 38 -0.89 1.85 0.28
N ALA A 39 0.08 2.57 -0.26
CA ALA A 39 1.50 2.31 -0.03
C ALA A 39 2.20 3.62 0.37
N THR A 40 3.18 3.52 1.26
CA THR A 40 4.09 4.61 1.59
C THR A 40 5.42 4.35 0.90
N CYS A 41 5.81 5.27 0.04
CA CYS A 41 7.09 5.30 -0.64
C CYS A 41 8.05 6.17 0.19
N THR A 42 9.18 5.61 0.59
CA THR A 42 10.22 6.30 1.36
C THR A 42 11.42 6.55 0.46
N TYR A 43 11.79 7.82 0.32
CA TYR A 43 12.89 8.27 -0.52
C TYR A 43 14.03 8.82 0.32
N ARG A 44 15.25 8.60 -0.15
CA ARG A 44 16.46 9.25 0.34
C ARG A 44 16.78 10.45 -0.57
N PRO A 45 16.63 11.68 -0.08
CA PRO A 45 17.03 12.86 -0.84
C PRO A 45 18.56 12.90 -1.01
N PRO A 46 19.08 13.60 -2.02
CA PRO A 46 20.52 13.80 -2.15
C PRO A 46 21.08 14.56 -0.95
N GLY A 47 22.29 14.20 -0.51
CA GLY A 47 22.99 14.82 0.62
C GLY A 47 23.21 13.88 1.79
N GLU A 48 23.37 14.44 2.98
CA GLU A 48 23.61 13.70 4.21
C GLU A 48 22.43 12.79 4.56
N ASP A 49 22.73 11.58 5.04
CA ASP A 49 21.71 10.61 5.48
C ASP A 49 20.94 11.08 6.72
N THR A 50 21.53 12.01 7.48
CA THR A 50 20.95 12.62 8.68
C THR A 50 21.05 14.13 8.64
N VAL A 51 19.98 14.81 9.04
CA VAL A 51 19.90 16.27 9.16
C VAL A 51 19.54 16.66 10.58
N VAL A 52 19.91 17.86 11.01
CA VAL A 52 19.54 18.39 12.32
C VAL A 52 18.28 19.23 12.17
N VAL A 53 17.20 18.79 12.81
CA VAL A 53 15.92 19.53 12.88
C VAL A 53 15.63 19.80 14.35
N ASN A 54 15.46 21.07 14.71
CA ASN A 54 15.21 21.49 16.10
C ASN A 54 16.25 20.93 17.10
N GLY A 55 17.52 20.89 16.72
CA GLY A 55 18.62 20.37 17.56
C GLY A 55 18.71 18.84 17.64
N MET A 56 17.82 18.09 16.99
CA MET A 56 17.84 16.63 16.96
C MET A 56 18.34 16.11 15.62
N ARG A 57 19.21 15.09 15.63
CA ARG A 57 19.61 14.36 14.42
C ARG A 57 18.50 13.41 13.99
N VAL A 58 17.90 13.67 12.84
CA VAL A 58 16.86 12.85 12.23
C VAL A 58 17.33 12.33 10.88
N ARG A 59 16.82 11.17 10.44
CA ARG A 59 17.10 10.66 9.10
C ARG A 59 16.49 11.58 8.05
N ASN A 60 17.28 11.95 7.06
CA ASN A 60 16.84 12.74 5.93
C ASN A 60 16.05 11.84 4.98
N ARG A 61 14.72 11.84 5.11
CA ARG A 61 13.82 11.00 4.33
C ARG A 61 12.62 11.80 3.86
N HIS A 62 12.22 11.59 2.61
CA HIS A 62 10.92 12.04 2.10
C HIS A 62 9.95 10.87 2.03
N TYR A 63 8.68 11.16 2.27
CA TYR A 63 7.62 10.16 2.30
C TYR A 63 6.50 10.60 1.37
N GLU A 64 6.06 9.70 0.51
CA GLU A 64 4.90 9.89 -0.35
C GLU A 64 3.90 8.77 -0.08
N ARG A 65 2.61 9.11 0.09
CA ARG A 65 1.55 8.11 0.16
C ARG A 65 0.86 8.03 -1.19
N VAL A 66 0.83 6.82 -1.75
CA VAL A 66 0.16 6.52 -3.01
C VAL A 66 -1.03 5.61 -2.76
N THR A 67 -2.08 5.80 -3.55
CA THR A 67 -3.28 4.95 -3.50
C THR A 67 -3.05 3.73 -4.37
N LEU A 68 -3.37 2.54 -3.87
CA LEU A 68 -3.31 1.30 -4.65
C LEU A 68 -4.40 1.32 -5.74
N PRO A 69 -4.12 0.78 -6.93
CA PRO A 69 -5.06 0.78 -8.05
C PRO A 69 -6.33 0.02 -7.72
N ASP A 70 -7.42 0.41 -8.39
CA ASP A 70 -8.70 -0.30 -8.28
C ASP A 70 -8.53 -1.79 -8.65
N ARG A 71 -9.35 -2.61 -7.99
CA ARG A 71 -9.38 -4.08 -8.08
C ARG A 71 -8.16 -4.77 -7.48
N MET A 72 -7.20 -4.03 -6.93
CA MET A 72 -6.05 -4.61 -6.24
C MET A 72 -6.52 -5.41 -5.01
N PRO A 73 -6.01 -6.64 -4.79
CA PRO A 73 -6.35 -7.41 -3.60
C PRO A 73 -5.93 -6.67 -2.33
N CYS A 74 -6.86 -6.50 -1.40
CA CYS A 74 -6.63 -5.81 -0.11
C CYS A 74 -6.92 -6.68 1.12
N GLY A 75 -7.38 -7.92 0.89
CA GLY A 75 -7.73 -8.91 1.89
C GLY A 75 -8.35 -10.15 1.24
N PHE A 76 -8.89 -11.06 2.06
CA PHE A 76 -9.51 -12.30 1.57
C PHE A 76 -10.75 -12.01 0.72
N GLY A 77 -10.63 -12.16 -0.60
CA GLY A 77 -11.70 -11.85 -1.56
C GLY A 77 -12.04 -10.36 -1.71
N ALA A 78 -11.45 -9.49 -0.89
CA ALA A 78 -11.67 -8.05 -0.89
C ALA A 78 -10.76 -7.34 -1.91
N LYS A 79 -11.26 -6.26 -2.49
CA LYS A 79 -10.56 -5.49 -3.52
C LYS A 79 -10.63 -4.00 -3.24
N CYS A 80 -9.58 -3.28 -3.61
CA CYS A 80 -9.58 -1.83 -3.60
C CYS A 80 -10.60 -1.27 -4.60
N ASP A 81 -11.36 -0.28 -4.17
CA ASP A 81 -12.23 0.55 -4.99
C ASP A 81 -12.14 1.99 -4.47
N LYS A 82 -11.63 2.90 -5.30
CA LYS A 82 -11.45 4.32 -4.96
C LYS A 82 -10.70 4.54 -3.64
N GLY A 83 -9.65 3.76 -3.42
CA GLY A 83 -8.81 3.84 -2.21
C GLY A 83 -9.44 3.22 -0.95
N THR A 84 -10.56 2.52 -1.06
CA THR A 84 -11.19 1.79 0.05
C THR A 84 -11.15 0.29 -0.20
N CYS A 85 -10.85 -0.52 0.80
CA CYS A 85 -10.90 -1.97 0.69
C CYS A 85 -12.34 -2.47 0.83
N ILE A 86 -12.90 -3.03 -0.23
CA ILE A 86 -14.28 -3.51 -0.29
C ILE A 86 -14.33 -5.04 -0.27
N CYS A 87 -14.94 -5.60 0.77
CA CYS A 87 -15.30 -7.00 0.82
C CYS A 87 -16.77 -7.15 0.42
N LYS A 88 -17.03 -7.61 -0.82
CA LYS A 88 -18.40 -7.79 -1.31
C LYS A 88 -19.22 -8.74 -0.42
N PHE A 89 -18.61 -9.84 0.02
CA PHE A 89 -19.25 -10.80 0.91
C PHE A 89 -19.76 -10.16 2.22
N CYS A 90 -19.02 -9.21 2.80
CA CYS A 90 -19.45 -8.50 4.01
C CYS A 90 -20.54 -7.45 3.73
N ASN A 91 -20.59 -6.91 2.52
CA ASN A 91 -21.53 -5.85 2.14
C ASN A 91 -22.83 -6.38 1.53
N GLU A 92 -22.78 -7.58 0.95
CA GLU A 92 -23.96 -8.29 0.51
C GLU A 92 -24.63 -8.85 1.77
N ASN A 93 -25.88 -8.43 2.03
CA ASN A 93 -26.71 -9.06 3.06
C ASN A 93 -26.93 -10.51 2.64
N ILE A 94 -26.14 -11.41 3.20
CA ILE A 94 -26.29 -12.85 3.06
C ILE A 94 -27.56 -13.26 3.80
N ASN A 95 -28.72 -12.93 3.25
CA ASN A 95 -30.00 -13.53 3.59
C ASN A 95 -30.02 -14.94 2.99
N ILE A 96 -29.16 -15.85 3.49
CA ILE A 96 -29.29 -17.27 3.19
C ILE A 96 -30.51 -17.76 3.99
N LYS A 97 -31.69 -17.60 3.39
CA LYS A 97 -32.77 -18.57 3.54
C LYS A 97 -32.66 -19.53 2.37
N GLU A 98 -31.69 -20.43 2.42
CA GLU A 98 -31.76 -21.64 1.62
C GLU A 98 -31.39 -22.82 2.53
N PRO A 99 -32.33 -23.77 2.74
CA PRO A 99 -32.05 -24.92 3.58
C PRO A 99 -30.97 -25.77 2.91
N ARG A 100 -30.01 -26.26 3.71
CA ARG A 100 -29.10 -27.34 3.29
C ARG A 100 -29.95 -28.50 2.78
N SER A 101 -29.99 -28.72 1.47
CA SER A 101 -30.29 -30.05 0.96
C SER A 101 -29.16 -30.98 1.40
N THR A 102 -29.59 -32.03 2.09
CA THR A 102 -28.78 -33.07 2.73
C THR A 102 -28.07 -33.94 1.71
#